data_AF-A0A9D4KK01-F1
#
_entry.id   AF-A0A9D4KK01-F1
#
_cell.length_a   1.000
_cell.length_b   1.000
_cell.length_c   1.000
_cell.angle_alpha   90.00
_cell.angle_beta   90.00
_cell.angle_gamma   90.00
#
_symmetry.space_group_name_H-M   'P 1'
#
loop_
_entity.id
_entity.type
_entity.pdbx_description
1 polymer ?
#
loop_
_entity_poly.entity_id
_entity_poly.type
_entity_poly.pdbx_seq_one_letter_code
_entity_poly.pdbx_strand_id
1 'polypeptide(L)' 'MHLSCPADLVIHIGKAVYGRIQAGDICPHPMIQTTECESETSTDIVKNLCQGMTSCHLKASNAIFDDPCTMT' A
#
# COMPACT_ATOMS: atom_id res chain seq x y z
N MET A 1 1.37 -6.04 6.65
CA MET A 1 0.02 -6.21 6.07
C MET A 1 -0.11 -7.64 5.59
N HIS A 2 -1.19 -8.31 5.95
CA HIS A 2 -1.48 -9.68 5.53
C HIS A 2 -2.74 -9.68 4.68
N LEU A 3 -2.67 -10.29 3.50
CA LEU A 3 -3.78 -10.51 2.59
C LEU A 3 -4.05 -12.02 2.52
N SER A 4 -5.31 -12.42 2.54
CA SER A 4 -5.70 -13.83 2.49
C SER A 4 -7.05 -13.99 1.81
N CYS A 5 -7.18 -15.03 1.00
CA CYS A 5 -8.44 -15.50 0.47
C CYS A 5 -8.84 -16.83 1.13
N PRO A 6 -10.14 -17.16 1.17
CA PRO A 6 -10.62 -18.50 1.48
C PRO A 6 -10.00 -19.57 0.56
N ALA A 7 -10.13 -20.84 0.97
CA ALA A 7 -9.71 -21.96 0.13
C ALA A 7 -10.32 -21.87 -1.28
N ASP A 8 -9.54 -22.29 -2.28
CA ASP A 8 -9.90 -22.29 -3.71
C ASP A 8 -10.10 -20.90 -4.35
N LEU A 9 -9.83 -19.81 -3.61
CA LEU A 9 -9.82 -18.45 -4.14
C LEU A 9 -8.41 -17.83 -4.10
N VAL A 10 -8.18 -16.85 -4.96
CA VAL A 10 -6.89 -16.16 -5.06
C VAL A 10 -7.05 -14.65 -4.97
N ILE A 11 -5.99 -13.99 -4.52
CA ILE A 11 -5.92 -12.53 -4.39
C ILE A 11 -5.94 -11.89 -5.78
N HIS A 12 -6.84 -10.91 -5.94
CA HIS A 12 -6.88 -10.01 -7.08
C HIS A 12 -6.72 -8.57 -6.60
N ILE A 13 -5.62 -7.92 -6.99
CA ILE A 13 -5.29 -6.55 -6.57
C ILE A 13 -5.91 -5.55 -7.56
N GLY A 14 -6.97 -4.87 -7.12
CA GLY A 14 -7.61 -3.81 -7.91
C GLY A 14 -6.84 -2.48 -7.83
N LYS A 15 -6.61 -1.99 -6.61
CA LYS A 15 -5.83 -0.78 -6.32
C LYS A 15 -5.04 -1.00 -5.03
N ALA A 16 -3.82 -0.48 -4.96
CA ALA A 16 -3.08 -0.32 -3.72
C ALA A 16 -2.49 1.10 -3.65
N VAL A 17 -2.50 1.68 -2.45
CA VAL A 17 -1.96 3.01 -2.18
C VAL A 17 -0.89 2.90 -1.11
N TYR A 18 0.29 3.44 -1.38
CA TYR A 18 1.31 3.72 -0.38
C TYR A 18 1.52 5.24 -0.30
N GLY A 19 1.49 5.80 0.90
CA GLY A 19 1.51 7.25 1.14
C GLY A 19 0.37 7.70 2.03
N ARG A 20 -0.15 8.90 1.78
CA ARG A 20 -1.27 9.51 2.49
C ARG A 20 -2.17 10.28 1.52
N ILE A 21 -3.39 9.78 1.36
CA ILE A 21 -4.42 10.38 0.50
C ILE A 21 -5.64 10.92 1.27
N GLN A 22 -5.65 10.78 2.60
CA GLN A 22 -6.76 11.19 3.46
C GLN A 22 -6.23 11.80 4.77
N ALA A 23 -6.91 12.86 5.21
CA ALA A 23 -6.71 13.48 6.52
C ALA A 23 -7.51 12.72 7.60
N GLY A 24 -7.31 13.11 8.86
CA GLY A 24 -8.10 12.60 9.99
C GLY A 24 -7.54 11.32 10.59
N ASP A 25 -8.40 10.33 10.79
CA ASP A 25 -8.17 9.22 11.72
C ASP A 25 -7.37 8.04 11.14
N ILE A 26 -7.02 8.07 9.85
CA ILE A 26 -6.17 7.03 9.26
C ILE A 26 -4.71 7.30 9.63
N CYS A 27 -4.17 6.50 10.54
CA CYS A 27 -2.80 6.61 11.04
C CYS A 27 -2.45 8.07 11.45
N PRO A 28 -3.15 8.66 12.44
CA PRO A 28 -2.99 10.07 12.79
C PRO A 28 -1.60 10.34 13.35
N HIS A 29 -0.97 11.42 12.89
CA HIS A 29 0.35 11.83 13.36
C HIS A 29 0.54 13.34 13.16
N PRO A 30 1.14 14.09 14.12
CA PRO A 30 1.29 15.54 14.02
C PRO A 30 2.19 16.00 12.87
N MET A 31 3.03 15.12 12.33
CA MET A 31 3.94 15.45 11.21
C MET A 31 3.32 15.20 9.83
N ILE A 32 2.02 14.96 9.73
CA ILE A 32 1.33 14.88 8.44
C ILE A 32 1.28 16.28 7.84
N GLN A 33 1.95 16.48 6.70
CA GLN A 33 2.03 17.78 6.02
C GLN A 33 1.12 17.88 4.79
N THR A 34 0.79 16.75 4.17
CA THR A 34 -0.03 16.69 2.95
C THR A 34 -0.86 15.42 2.90
N THR A 35 -1.96 15.48 2.15
CA THR A 35 -2.78 14.34 1.73
C THR A 35 -2.73 14.13 0.22
N GLU A 36 -1.79 14.76 -0.47
CA GLU A 36 -1.48 14.55 -1.89
C GLU A 36 -0.21 13.70 -2.00
N CYS A 37 -0.14 12.62 -1.23
CA CYS A 37 0.98 11.69 -1.27
C CYS A 37 0.49 10.29 -1.66
N GLU A 38 0.76 9.89 -2.88
CA GLU A 38 0.46 8.55 -3.40
C GLU A 38 1.63 8.09 -4.27
N SER A 39 2.18 6.92 -3.96
CA SER A 39 3.15 6.27 -4.84
C SER A 39 2.47 5.84 -6.14
N GLU A 40 3.00 6.27 -7.28
CA GLU A 40 2.48 5.90 -8.59
C GLU A 40 2.64 4.38 -8.87
N THR A 41 3.60 3.73 -8.22
CA THR A 41 3.97 2.32 -8.46
C THR A 41 3.35 1.35 -7.46
N SER A 42 2.64 1.84 -6.42
CA SER A 42 2.17 0.97 -5.34
C SER A 42 1.26 -0.15 -5.81
N THR A 43 0.37 0.11 -6.76
CA THR A 43 -0.53 -0.94 -7.30
C THR A 43 0.26 -2.02 -8.02
N ASP A 44 1.23 -1.64 -8.84
CA ASP A 44 2.02 -2.61 -9.63
C ASP A 44 2.95 -3.43 -8.75
N ILE A 45 3.56 -2.81 -7.73
CA ILE A 45 4.39 -3.52 -6.75
C ILE A 45 3.56 -4.57 -5.99
N VAL A 46 2.36 -4.20 -5.49
CA VAL A 46 1.52 -5.17 -4.77
C VAL A 46 0.98 -6.26 -5.69
N LYS A 47 0.64 -5.94 -6.95
CA LYS A 47 0.30 -6.95 -7.97
C LYS A 47 1.44 -7.93 -8.17
N ASN A 48 2.66 -7.44 -8.40
CA ASN A 48 3.83 -8.29 -8.64
C ASN A 48 4.13 -9.22 -7.45
N LEU A 49 3.84 -8.77 -6.23
CA LEU A 49 4.13 -9.54 -5.01
C LEU A 49 3.02 -10.50 -4.58
N CYS A 50 1.75 -10.20 -4.87
CA CYS A 50 0.63 -10.90 -4.25
C CYS A 50 -0.44 -11.43 -5.23
N GLN A 51 -0.46 -10.97 -6.48
CA GLN A 51 -1.50 -11.34 -7.44
C GLN A 51 -1.52 -12.86 -7.66
N GLY A 52 -2.70 -13.48 -7.57
CA GLY A 52 -2.87 -14.90 -7.81
C GLY A 52 -2.45 -15.82 -6.66
N MET A 53 -1.94 -15.27 -5.55
CA MET A 53 -1.63 -16.05 -4.35
C MET A 53 -2.88 -16.23 -3.47
N THR A 54 -2.93 -17.31 -2.68
CA THR A 54 -3.98 -17.51 -1.65
C THR A 54 -3.74 -16.67 -0.40
N SER A 55 -2.48 -16.40 -0.07
CA SER A 55 -2.09 -15.47 0.99
C SER A 55 -0.81 -14.74 0.63
N CYS A 56 -0.67 -13.51 1.12
CA CYS A 56 0.50 -12.68 0.90
C CYS A 56 0.81 -11.86 2.17
N HIS A 57 2.09 -11.67 2.47
CA HIS A 57 2.51 -10.79 3.55
C HIS A 57 3.53 -9.78 3.01
N LEU A 58 3.25 -8.50 3.25
CA LEU A 58 4.08 -7.39 2.80
C LEU A 58 4.16 -6.31 3.86
N LYS A 59 5.31 -5.63 3.92
CA LYS A 59 5.54 -4.51 4.82
C LYS A 59 5.22 -3.21 4.09
N ALA A 60 4.46 -2.33 4.72
CA ALA A 60 4.32 -0.95 4.26
C ALA A 60 5.60 -0.21 4.66
N SER A 61 6.55 -0.08 3.73
CA SER A 61 7.84 0.57 3.99
C SER A 61 8.47 1.16 2.74
N ASN A 62 9.23 2.23 2.91
CA ASN A 62 9.97 2.90 1.83
C ASN A 62 10.96 1.96 1.13
N ALA A 63 11.46 0.92 1.79
CA ALA A 63 12.32 -0.07 1.14
C ALA A 63 11.62 -0.89 0.03
N ILE A 64 10.29 -0.92 0.01
CA ILE A 64 9.49 -1.65 -0.99
C ILE A 64 8.84 -0.69 -1.98
N PHE A 65 8.40 0.48 -1.52
CA PHE A 65 7.56 1.40 -2.29
C PHE A 65 8.24 2.75 -2.62
N ASP A 66 9.50 2.92 -2.21
CA ASP A 66 10.18 4.21 -2.08
C ASP A 66 9.41 5.19 -1.17
N ASP A 67 9.91 6.42 -1.02
CA ASP A 67 9.21 7.47 -0.26
C ASP A 67 8.50 8.43 -1.23
N PRO A 68 7.18 8.28 -1.42
CA PRO A 68 6.41 9.19 -2.28
C PRO A 68 6.14 10.54 -1.62
N CYS A 69 6.36 10.68 -0.30
CA CYS A 69 6.06 11.91 0.44
C CYS A 69 7.33 12.74 0.66
N THR A 70 8.27 12.71 -0.29
CA THR A 70 9.49 13.51 -0.23
C THR A 70 9.12 14.97 -0.42
N MET A 71 9.11 15.73 0.68
CA MET A 71 8.95 17.17 0.61
C MET A 71 10.21 17.79 0.01
N THR A 72 10.16 18.10 -1.29
CA THR A 72 10.99 19.19 -1.85
C THR A 72 10.37 20.53 -1.51
#